data_AF-A0A925N3B8-F1
#
_entry.id   AF-A0A925N3B8-F1
#
_cell.length_a   1.000
_cell.length_b   1.000
_cell.length_c   1.000
_cell.angle_alpha   90.00
_cell.angle_beta   90.00
_cell.angle_gamma   90.00
#
_symmetry.space_group_name_H-M   'P 1'
#
loop_
_entity.id
_entity.type
_entity.pdbx_description
1 polymer ?
#
loop_
_entity_poly.entity_id
_entity_poly.type
_entity_poly.pdbx_seq_one_letter_code
_entity_poly.pdbx_strand_id
1 'polypeptide(L)'
;MRRLFCRTLARQLGAFAVLVALAIAPAFAQNRYRVTNLVSDGSIPGTKVDPNLVDPWGLAFDPYGYAWVASPASGAITRYDGNGNFQPPVIRTSGPNSGVPVGLAFNGSQNYPTVNASGKTGPSRFMITTEAGSLHGWNGSVDPDTAFQRYASIYIPTYTGIAFSGCCGRQLLYVVWPAWRIIVFESNFRRTTMPEGAFYDAGAEGANLFSYNIQAIGGNLYITYANHDSGRRAIPGAGSGLVNVFTPSGRFIRRIVTGGPLNAPWGMALAPAEFGIHSNRLLVGNTGDGRINVFDPTTGQHHGALLDSAGNPIVIDGLHSLQFGNGVANQSVNTLYFTAGPSNGTRGLYGRIDLIR
;
A
#
# COMPACT_ATOMS: atom_id res chain seq x y z
N MET A 1 60.62 29.68 72.38
CA MET A 1 61.27 30.13 71.12
C MET A 1 60.90 29.15 70.00
N ARG A 2 60.83 29.64 68.75
CA ARG A 2 60.86 28.91 67.43
C ARG A 2 60.17 27.53 67.27
N ARG A 3 59.02 27.57 66.57
CA ARG A 3 58.55 26.74 65.41
C ARG A 3 59.17 25.36 65.12
N LEU A 4 58.31 24.39 64.75
CA LEU A 4 58.39 23.70 63.44
C LEU A 4 57.04 23.08 63.00
N PHE A 5 56.87 22.90 61.68
CA PHE A 5 55.68 22.42 60.97
C PHE A 5 55.79 20.92 60.63
N CYS A 6 54.66 20.19 60.51
CA CYS A 6 54.28 19.51 59.25
C CYS A 6 52.82 18.99 59.28
N ARG A 7 52.30 18.54 58.11
CA ARG A 7 50.89 18.17 57.84
C ARG A 7 50.71 16.67 57.56
N THR A 8 49.55 16.12 57.92
CA THR A 8 48.80 15.08 57.15
C THR A 8 47.38 14.96 57.72
N LEU A 9 46.34 15.45 57.05
CA LEU A 9 45.53 14.85 55.98
C LEU A 9 44.54 13.76 56.46
N ALA A 10 43.24 14.08 56.48
CA ALA A 10 42.15 13.18 56.88
C ALA A 10 41.39 12.60 55.66
N ARG A 11 41.21 11.27 55.65
CA ARG A 11 40.42 10.37 54.77
C ARG A 11 40.30 9.04 55.53
N GLN A 12 39.35 8.12 55.37
CA GLN A 12 38.06 7.95 54.68
C GLN A 12 37.34 6.77 55.44
N LEU A 13 36.09 6.33 55.22
CA LEU A 13 35.03 6.57 54.23
C LEU A 13 33.67 6.23 54.89
N GLY A 14 32.57 6.91 54.53
CA GLY A 14 31.21 6.44 54.85
C GLY A 14 30.63 5.60 53.71
N ALA A 15 30.24 4.35 53.98
CA ALA A 15 29.71 3.45 52.94
C ALA A 15 28.21 3.71 52.68
N PHE A 16 27.90 4.36 51.56
CA PHE A 16 26.54 4.43 51.03
C PHE A 16 26.23 3.14 50.23
N ALA A 17 25.34 2.30 50.75
CA ALA A 17 24.84 1.14 50.02
C ALA A 17 23.79 1.60 49.00
N VAL A 18 24.16 1.65 47.71
CA VAL A 18 23.21 1.89 46.62
C VAL A 18 22.52 0.58 46.26
N LEU A 19 21.26 0.41 46.67
CA LEU A 19 20.41 -0.65 46.13
C LEU A 19 20.08 -0.32 44.67
N VAL A 20 20.74 -1.00 43.73
CA VAL A 20 20.30 -1.03 42.34
C VAL A 20 19.14 -2.01 42.23
N ALA A 21 17.92 -1.50 42.34
CA ALA A 21 16.73 -2.27 41.99
C ALA A 21 16.71 -2.44 40.46
N LEU A 22 17.12 -3.62 39.96
CA LEU A 22 16.80 -4.00 38.58
C LEU A 22 15.27 -4.15 38.47
N ALA A 23 14.64 -3.11 37.93
CA ALA A 23 13.28 -3.22 37.43
C ALA A 23 13.28 -4.17 36.23
N ILE A 24 13.03 -5.46 36.48
CA ILE A 24 12.63 -6.39 35.44
C ILE A 24 11.27 -5.92 34.96
N ALA A 25 11.26 -5.05 33.95
CA ALA A 25 10.05 -4.76 33.20
C ALA A 25 9.51 -6.11 32.70
N PRO A 26 8.21 -6.41 32.87
CA PRO A 26 7.67 -7.63 32.29
C PRO A 26 7.95 -7.59 30.80
N ALA A 27 8.62 -8.62 30.30
CA ALA A 27 8.74 -8.85 28.87
C ALA A 27 7.34 -9.18 28.35
N PHE A 28 6.55 -8.14 28.05
CA PHE A 28 5.36 -8.28 27.24
C PHE A 28 5.77 -9.07 26.02
N ALA A 29 5.14 -10.23 25.80
CA ALA A 29 5.31 -10.99 24.58
C ALA A 29 5.02 -10.03 23.43
N GLN A 30 6.07 -9.58 22.73
CA GLN A 30 5.90 -8.66 21.63
C GLN A 30 5.20 -9.47 20.55
N ASN A 31 3.90 -9.22 20.37
CA ASN A 31 3.09 -9.78 19.31
C ASN A 31 3.89 -9.78 17.99
N ARG A 32 4.16 -10.98 17.48
CA ARG A 32 4.97 -11.21 16.28
C ARG A 32 4.05 -11.54 15.10
N TYR A 33 4.60 -11.44 13.90
CA TYR A 33 3.85 -11.72 12.69
C TYR A 33 4.47 -12.89 11.91
N ARG A 34 3.61 -13.69 11.27
CA ARG A 34 4.02 -14.81 10.41
C ARG A 34 3.67 -14.49 8.96
N VAL A 35 4.69 -14.40 8.11
CA VAL A 35 4.52 -14.32 6.65
C VAL A 35 4.16 -15.71 6.11
N THR A 36 3.21 -15.78 5.19
CA THR A 36 2.88 -16.97 4.39
C THR A 36 2.82 -16.60 2.92
N ASN A 37 3.69 -17.20 2.12
CA ASN A 37 3.62 -17.12 0.66
C ASN A 37 2.46 -18.01 0.18
N LEU A 38 1.36 -17.41 -0.25
CA LEU A 38 0.17 -18.17 -0.65
C LEU A 38 0.30 -18.67 -2.08
N VAL A 39 0.54 -17.76 -3.03
CA VAL A 39 0.57 -18.02 -4.47
C VAL A 39 1.84 -17.41 -5.07
N SER A 40 2.45 -18.12 -6.01
CA SER A 40 3.70 -17.77 -6.67
C SER A 40 3.62 -18.14 -8.16
N ASP A 41 4.43 -17.51 -9.03
CA ASP A 41 4.60 -17.95 -10.42
C ASP A 41 5.28 -19.34 -10.55
N GLY A 42 5.79 -19.85 -9.42
CA GLY A 42 6.51 -21.13 -9.32
C GLY A 42 8.00 -20.95 -9.11
N SER A 43 8.56 -19.72 -9.18
CA SER A 43 9.98 -19.49 -8.91
C SER A 43 10.31 -19.41 -7.43
N ILE A 44 9.33 -19.02 -6.60
CA ILE A 44 9.45 -18.85 -5.15
C ILE A 44 8.55 -19.88 -4.46
N PRO A 45 8.99 -20.54 -3.37
CA PRO A 45 8.13 -21.41 -2.59
C PRO A 45 6.88 -20.69 -2.09
N GLY A 46 5.72 -21.20 -2.48
CA GLY A 46 4.39 -20.77 -2.03
C GLY A 46 3.46 -21.98 -1.94
N THR A 47 2.31 -21.83 -1.27
CA THR A 47 1.36 -22.95 -1.08
C THR A 47 0.61 -23.35 -2.37
N LYS A 48 0.64 -22.50 -3.39
CA LYS A 48 -0.03 -22.63 -4.69
C LYS A 48 0.87 -22.04 -5.78
N VAL A 49 0.68 -22.50 -7.02
CA VAL A 49 1.36 -21.97 -8.20
C VAL A 49 0.30 -21.43 -9.17
N ASP A 50 0.47 -20.20 -9.64
CA ASP A 50 -0.30 -19.61 -10.74
C ASP A 50 0.66 -18.87 -11.69
N PRO A 51 0.89 -19.36 -12.92
CA PRO A 51 1.81 -18.73 -13.87
C PRO A 51 1.32 -17.37 -14.40
N ASN A 52 0.07 -16.97 -14.12
CA ASN A 52 -0.41 -15.63 -14.41
C ASN A 52 0.03 -14.59 -13.36
N LEU A 53 0.53 -15.03 -12.20
CA LEU A 53 0.93 -14.15 -11.11
C LEU A 53 2.39 -13.69 -11.29
N VAL A 54 2.66 -12.86 -12.30
CA VAL A 54 3.97 -12.26 -12.55
C VAL A 54 3.90 -10.76 -12.24
N ASP A 55 4.85 -10.26 -11.46
CA ASP A 55 4.92 -8.85 -11.03
C ASP A 55 3.62 -8.25 -10.45
N PRO A 56 2.91 -8.90 -9.51
CA PRO A 56 1.63 -8.39 -9.01
C PRO A 56 1.78 -7.06 -8.23
N TRP A 57 1.26 -5.98 -8.80
CA TRP A 57 1.31 -4.64 -8.18
C TRP A 57 0.02 -4.29 -7.45
N GLY A 58 -1.13 -4.50 -8.08
CA GLY A 58 -2.43 -4.09 -7.55
C GLY A 58 -3.10 -5.17 -6.71
N LEU A 59 -3.69 -4.77 -5.59
CA LEU A 59 -4.56 -5.60 -4.76
C LEU A 59 -5.85 -4.84 -4.48
N ALA A 60 -7.00 -5.50 -4.65
CA ALA A 60 -8.28 -5.01 -4.17
C ALA A 60 -9.13 -6.19 -3.69
N PHE A 61 -10.11 -5.92 -2.82
CA PHE A 61 -11.07 -6.92 -2.38
C PHE A 61 -12.45 -6.58 -2.93
N ASP A 62 -13.17 -7.58 -3.43
CA ASP A 62 -14.62 -7.53 -3.51
C ASP A 62 -15.15 -7.63 -2.06
N PRO A 63 -15.91 -6.66 -1.52
CA PRO A 63 -16.46 -6.75 -0.16
C PRO A 63 -17.31 -8.01 0.09
N TYR A 64 -17.79 -8.67 -0.96
CA TYR A 64 -18.63 -9.87 -0.90
C TYR A 64 -17.94 -11.11 -1.49
N GLY A 65 -16.64 -11.05 -1.78
CA GLY A 65 -15.95 -12.11 -2.51
C GLY A 65 -14.44 -12.14 -2.29
N TYR A 66 -13.72 -12.39 -3.38
CA TYR A 66 -12.31 -12.75 -3.36
C TYR A 66 -11.35 -11.55 -3.30
N ALA A 67 -10.09 -11.82 -3.00
CA ALA A 67 -8.99 -10.91 -3.31
C ALA A 67 -8.74 -10.91 -4.84
N TRP A 68 -8.57 -9.73 -5.42
CA TRP A 68 -8.25 -9.49 -6.82
C TRP A 68 -6.84 -8.93 -6.93
N VAL A 69 -6.02 -9.51 -7.80
CA VAL A 69 -4.61 -9.18 -7.98
C VAL A 69 -4.34 -8.82 -9.43
N ALA A 70 -3.73 -7.65 -9.67
CA ALA A 70 -3.34 -7.19 -11.00
C ALA A 70 -1.83 -7.36 -11.21
N SER A 71 -1.47 -8.03 -12.30
CA SER A 71 -0.13 -8.42 -12.70
C SER A 71 0.22 -7.80 -14.06
N PRO A 72 0.89 -6.63 -14.10
CA PRO A 72 1.35 -5.98 -15.32
C PRO A 72 2.14 -6.92 -16.24
N ALA A 73 3.17 -7.60 -15.72
CA ALA A 73 4.09 -8.40 -16.53
C ALA A 73 3.44 -9.58 -17.27
N SER A 74 2.37 -10.17 -16.72
CA SER A 74 1.57 -11.21 -17.39
C SER A 74 0.34 -10.67 -18.11
N GLY A 75 0.05 -9.37 -17.98
CA GLY A 75 -1.17 -8.71 -18.48
C GLY A 75 -2.46 -9.18 -17.81
N ALA A 76 -2.39 -9.83 -16.65
CA ALA A 76 -3.49 -10.59 -16.05
C ALA A 76 -4.07 -9.93 -14.79
N ILE A 77 -5.36 -10.17 -14.57
CA ILE A 77 -6.02 -9.98 -13.27
C ILE A 77 -6.47 -11.36 -12.80
N THR A 78 -5.93 -11.80 -11.67
CA THR A 78 -6.22 -13.10 -11.03
C THR A 78 -6.98 -12.89 -9.73
N ARG A 79 -7.58 -13.95 -9.19
CA ARG A 79 -8.41 -13.86 -7.98
C ARG A 79 -8.21 -15.07 -7.10
N TYR A 80 -8.16 -14.86 -5.79
CA TYR A 80 -7.84 -15.89 -4.81
C TYR A 80 -8.72 -15.77 -3.56
N ASP A 81 -9.00 -16.91 -2.94
CA ASP A 81 -9.50 -16.95 -1.56
C ASP A 81 -8.37 -16.66 -0.54
N GLY A 82 -8.69 -16.56 0.74
CA GLY A 82 -7.73 -16.25 1.80
C GLY A 82 -6.67 -17.32 2.09
N ASN A 83 -6.77 -18.47 1.40
CA ASN A 83 -5.81 -19.58 1.39
C ASN A 83 -5.04 -19.68 0.06
N GLY A 84 -5.21 -18.72 -0.86
CA GLY A 84 -4.54 -18.68 -2.16
C GLY A 84 -5.20 -19.54 -3.25
N ASN A 85 -6.38 -20.13 -3.02
CA ASN A 85 -7.03 -20.95 -4.04
C ASN A 85 -7.56 -20.06 -5.17
N PHE A 86 -7.06 -20.27 -6.39
CA PHE A 86 -7.45 -19.55 -7.60
C PHE A 86 -8.96 -19.66 -7.91
N GLN A 87 -9.55 -18.56 -8.40
CA GLN A 87 -10.98 -18.43 -8.67
C GLN A 87 -11.22 -17.98 -10.13
N PRO A 88 -11.64 -18.87 -11.05
CA PRO A 88 -11.77 -18.57 -12.48
C PRO A 88 -12.89 -17.56 -12.79
N PRO A 89 -12.71 -16.67 -13.78
CA PRO A 89 -11.64 -16.67 -14.79
C PRO A 89 -10.42 -15.79 -14.43
N VAL A 90 -9.42 -15.83 -15.31
CA VAL A 90 -8.38 -14.80 -15.44
C VAL A 90 -8.93 -13.68 -16.31
N ILE A 91 -8.79 -12.42 -15.87
CA ILE A 91 -9.37 -11.25 -16.55
C ILE A 91 -8.27 -10.45 -17.25
N ARG A 92 -8.57 -9.88 -18.42
CA ARG A 92 -7.63 -9.07 -19.22
C ARG A 92 -8.25 -7.76 -19.70
N THR A 93 -7.41 -6.74 -19.87
CA THR A 93 -7.78 -5.41 -20.39
C THR A 93 -7.90 -5.43 -21.91
N SER A 94 -8.97 -4.85 -22.47
CA SER A 94 -9.19 -4.74 -23.92
C SER A 94 -9.51 -3.32 -24.38
N GLY A 95 -9.00 -2.96 -25.57
CA GLY A 95 -9.12 -1.63 -26.16
C GLY A 95 -7.83 -1.18 -26.86
N PRO A 96 -7.90 -0.14 -27.71
CA PRO A 96 -6.78 0.30 -28.54
C PRO A 96 -5.58 0.83 -27.73
N ASN A 97 -5.83 1.40 -26.55
CA ASN A 97 -4.81 1.86 -25.60
C ASN A 97 -4.97 1.12 -24.27
N SER A 98 -5.23 -0.19 -24.33
CA SER A 98 -5.46 -1.00 -23.13
C SER A 98 -4.23 -1.01 -22.23
N GLY A 99 -3.08 -1.43 -22.74
CA GLY A 99 -1.92 -1.72 -21.90
C GLY A 99 -2.23 -2.82 -20.87
N VAL A 100 -1.34 -2.97 -19.89
CA VAL A 100 -1.42 -4.01 -18.87
C VAL A 100 -2.00 -3.47 -17.56
N PRO A 101 -2.77 -4.28 -16.80
CA PRO A 101 -3.49 -3.84 -15.60
C PRO A 101 -2.54 -3.62 -14.42
N VAL A 102 -2.70 -2.50 -13.72
CA VAL A 102 -1.84 -2.06 -12.61
C VAL A 102 -2.63 -1.93 -11.31
N GLY A 103 -3.54 -0.97 -11.22
CA GLY A 103 -4.30 -0.67 -10.02
C GLY A 103 -5.72 -1.21 -10.12
N LEU A 104 -6.28 -1.60 -8.98
CA LEU A 104 -7.63 -2.15 -8.86
C LEU A 104 -8.44 -1.36 -7.82
N ALA A 105 -9.70 -1.05 -8.13
CA ALA A 105 -10.66 -0.57 -7.13
C ALA A 105 -12.05 -1.19 -7.36
N PHE A 106 -12.60 -1.79 -6.30
CA PHE A 106 -13.99 -2.28 -6.32
C PHE A 106 -14.98 -1.10 -6.33
N ASN A 107 -15.99 -1.19 -7.18
CA ASN A 107 -17.10 -0.24 -7.24
C ASN A 107 -18.42 -0.84 -6.75
N GLY A 108 -18.82 -0.47 -5.54
CA GLY A 108 -20.14 -0.79 -4.98
C GLY A 108 -21.30 -0.04 -5.63
N SER A 109 -21.05 1.12 -6.26
CA SER A 109 -22.07 2.00 -6.82
C SER A 109 -22.61 1.52 -8.17
N GLN A 110 -23.86 1.87 -8.47
CA GLN A 110 -24.45 1.67 -9.80
C GLN A 110 -24.16 2.84 -10.76
N ASN A 111 -23.59 3.94 -10.25
CA ASN A 111 -23.50 5.22 -10.99
C ASN A 111 -22.31 5.30 -11.95
N TYR A 112 -21.29 4.44 -11.78
CA TYR A 112 -20.20 4.32 -12.76
C TYR A 112 -20.69 3.56 -13.98
N PRO A 113 -20.28 3.99 -15.18
CA PRO A 113 -21.09 3.82 -16.36
C PRO A 113 -20.93 2.40 -16.90
N THR A 114 -21.89 2.03 -17.74
CA THR A 114 -22.09 0.63 -18.06
C THR A 114 -21.04 0.10 -19.01
N VAL A 115 -20.47 -1.05 -18.66
CA VAL A 115 -19.78 -1.95 -19.59
C VAL A 115 -20.84 -2.51 -20.53
N ASN A 116 -20.57 -2.52 -21.83
CA ASN A 116 -21.46 -3.05 -22.86
C ASN A 116 -20.67 -4.00 -23.75
N ALA A 117 -21.07 -5.26 -23.83
CA ALA A 117 -20.49 -6.27 -24.72
C ALA A 117 -21.52 -7.37 -25.01
N SER A 118 -21.49 -7.94 -26.22
CA SER A 118 -22.29 -9.12 -26.58
C SER A 118 -23.79 -9.02 -26.23
N GLY A 119 -24.38 -7.84 -26.45
CA GLY A 119 -25.80 -7.57 -26.15
C GLY A 119 -26.14 -7.38 -24.66
N LYS A 120 -25.16 -7.41 -23.77
CA LYS A 120 -25.34 -7.22 -22.32
C LYS A 120 -24.79 -5.88 -21.85
N THR A 121 -25.39 -5.37 -20.78
CA THR A 121 -25.10 -4.05 -20.18
C THR A 121 -25.09 -4.18 -18.66
N GLY A 122 -24.11 -3.57 -17.98
CA GLY A 122 -24.04 -3.55 -16.52
C GLY A 122 -23.00 -2.56 -15.99
N PRO A 123 -23.16 -2.03 -14.75
CA PRO A 123 -22.25 -1.03 -14.19
C PRO A 123 -20.83 -1.61 -14.04
N SER A 124 -19.81 -0.79 -14.22
CA SER A 124 -18.41 -1.20 -13.99
C SER A 124 -18.22 -1.58 -12.52
N ARG A 125 -18.04 -2.88 -12.20
CA ARG A 125 -17.90 -3.41 -10.82
C ARG A 125 -16.47 -3.40 -10.31
N PHE A 126 -15.50 -3.58 -11.22
CA PHE A 126 -14.11 -3.28 -10.94
C PHE A 126 -13.62 -2.19 -11.89
N MET A 127 -12.87 -1.26 -11.31
CA MET A 127 -12.14 -0.21 -11.99
C MET A 127 -10.68 -0.59 -12.05
N ILE A 128 -10.07 -0.47 -13.23
CA ILE A 128 -8.70 -0.91 -13.47
C ILE A 128 -7.93 0.25 -14.11
N THR A 129 -6.79 0.62 -13.53
CA THR A 129 -5.78 1.47 -14.19
C THR A 129 -4.74 0.62 -14.90
N THR A 130 -4.04 1.21 -15.87
CA THR A 130 -3.06 0.51 -16.69
C THR A 130 -1.77 1.31 -16.89
N GLU A 131 -0.70 0.65 -17.32
CA GLU A 131 0.54 1.32 -17.70
C GLU A 131 0.41 2.23 -18.94
N ALA A 132 -0.63 2.02 -19.76
CA ALA A 132 -0.92 2.85 -20.94
C ALA A 132 -1.79 4.08 -20.63
N GLY A 133 -2.11 4.34 -19.36
CA GLY A 133 -2.85 5.53 -18.96
C GLY A 133 -4.32 5.51 -19.36
N SER A 134 -4.89 4.31 -19.35
CA SER A 134 -6.31 4.07 -19.57
C SER A 134 -7.00 3.63 -18.28
N LEU A 135 -8.33 3.78 -18.29
CA LEU A 135 -9.21 3.24 -17.27
C LEU A 135 -10.14 2.23 -17.91
N HIS A 136 -10.25 1.07 -17.30
CA HIS A 136 -11.11 -0.02 -17.74
C HIS A 136 -12.21 -0.29 -16.71
N GLY A 137 -13.36 -0.73 -17.21
CA GLY A 137 -14.48 -1.21 -16.41
C GLY A 137 -14.72 -2.69 -16.68
N TRP A 138 -14.84 -3.48 -15.63
CA TRP A 138 -15.19 -4.90 -15.72
C TRP A 138 -16.55 -5.19 -15.06
N ASN A 139 -17.33 -6.10 -15.64
CA ASN A 139 -18.52 -6.67 -15.01
C ASN A 139 -18.76 -8.09 -15.54
N GLY A 140 -18.58 -9.09 -14.68
CA GLY A 140 -18.66 -10.51 -15.06
C GLY A 140 -20.02 -10.99 -15.56
N SER A 141 -21.11 -10.27 -15.30
CA SER A 141 -22.41 -10.58 -15.92
C SER A 141 -22.47 -10.15 -17.39
N VAL A 142 -21.69 -9.13 -17.77
CA VAL A 142 -21.55 -8.64 -19.15
C VAL A 142 -20.55 -9.54 -19.89
N ASP A 143 -19.31 -9.57 -19.41
CA ASP A 143 -18.22 -10.40 -19.95
C ASP A 143 -17.36 -10.87 -18.76
N PRO A 144 -17.22 -12.19 -18.54
CA PRO A 144 -16.47 -12.71 -17.40
C PRO A 144 -14.97 -12.46 -17.51
N ASP A 145 -14.41 -12.40 -18.72
CA ASP A 145 -12.97 -12.46 -18.98
C ASP A 145 -12.38 -11.08 -19.36
N THR A 146 -13.23 -10.13 -19.80
CA THR A 146 -12.78 -8.90 -20.45
C THR A 146 -13.13 -7.62 -19.67
N ALA A 147 -12.11 -6.82 -19.36
CA ALA A 147 -12.24 -5.47 -18.82
C ALA A 147 -12.09 -4.42 -19.95
N PHE A 148 -13.17 -3.71 -20.27
CA PHE A 148 -13.22 -2.85 -21.45
C PHE A 148 -12.75 -1.42 -21.17
N GLN A 149 -11.97 -0.86 -22.09
CA GLN A 149 -11.50 0.52 -22.02
C GLN A 149 -12.66 1.51 -21.97
N ARG A 150 -12.60 2.43 -21.01
CA ARG A 150 -13.61 3.49 -20.77
C ARG A 150 -13.04 4.89 -20.91
N TYR A 151 -11.75 5.03 -20.65
CA TYR A 151 -10.98 6.25 -20.81
C TYR A 151 -9.57 5.88 -21.29
N ALA A 152 -8.94 6.71 -22.11
CA ALA A 152 -7.52 6.64 -22.41
C ALA A 152 -6.94 8.05 -22.52
N SER A 153 -5.77 8.28 -21.94
CA SER A 153 -5.06 9.54 -22.03
C SER A 153 -4.18 9.58 -23.29
N ILE A 154 -4.25 10.67 -24.05
CA ILE A 154 -3.41 10.88 -25.24
C ILE A 154 -1.90 10.95 -24.93
N TYR A 155 -1.54 11.17 -23.66
CA TYR A 155 -0.16 11.26 -23.19
C TYR A 155 0.45 9.92 -22.74
N ILE A 156 -0.32 8.82 -22.83
CA ILE A 156 0.06 7.44 -22.45
C ILE A 156 0.87 7.36 -21.13
N PRO A 157 0.35 7.92 -20.01
CA PRO A 157 1.03 7.88 -18.71
C PRO A 157 0.84 6.56 -17.98
N THR A 158 1.86 6.05 -17.29
CA THR A 158 1.68 4.95 -16.33
C THR A 158 0.75 5.38 -15.19
N TYR A 159 -0.38 4.69 -15.00
CA TYR A 159 -1.28 4.94 -13.86
C TYR A 159 -1.06 3.90 -12.75
N THR A 160 -0.34 4.31 -11.71
CA THR A 160 0.18 3.42 -10.65
C THR A 160 -0.78 3.15 -9.50
N GLY A 161 -1.74 4.04 -9.26
CA GLY A 161 -2.66 3.95 -8.12
C GLY A 161 -4.07 4.39 -8.45
N ILE A 162 -5.05 3.80 -7.77
CA ILE A 162 -6.48 4.04 -7.97
C ILE A 162 -7.24 3.93 -6.65
N ALA A 163 -8.13 4.87 -6.35
CA ALA A 163 -8.96 4.83 -5.15
C ALA A 163 -10.33 5.48 -5.37
N PHE A 164 -11.35 4.98 -4.68
CA PHE A 164 -12.64 5.64 -4.56
C PHE A 164 -12.73 6.44 -3.26
N SER A 165 -13.26 7.66 -3.32
CA SER A 165 -13.75 8.36 -2.13
C SER A 165 -14.91 9.31 -2.48
N GLY A 166 -15.58 9.84 -1.46
CA GLY A 166 -16.70 10.77 -1.61
C GLY A 166 -16.31 12.22 -1.34
N CYS A 167 -16.63 13.14 -2.24
CA CYS A 167 -16.70 14.57 -1.93
C CYS A 167 -18.02 15.13 -2.43
N CYS A 168 -18.50 16.19 -1.77
CA CYS A 168 -19.41 17.12 -2.45
C CYS A 168 -20.70 16.45 -2.97
N GLY A 169 -21.23 15.49 -2.19
CA GLY A 169 -22.43 14.71 -2.50
C GLY A 169 -22.25 13.56 -3.51
N ARG A 170 -21.05 13.32 -4.05
CA ARG A 170 -20.80 12.31 -5.09
C ARG A 170 -19.60 11.42 -4.79
N GLN A 171 -19.62 10.19 -5.29
CA GLN A 171 -18.44 9.32 -5.35
C GLN A 171 -17.55 9.76 -6.51
N LEU A 172 -16.25 9.80 -6.26
CA LEU A 172 -15.21 10.18 -7.22
C LEU A 172 -14.12 9.10 -7.26
N LEU A 173 -13.48 9.00 -8.42
CA LEU A 173 -12.40 8.06 -8.69
C LEU A 173 -11.10 8.85 -8.82
N TYR A 174 -10.13 8.54 -7.97
CA TYR A 174 -8.83 9.21 -7.88
C TYR A 174 -7.77 8.30 -8.47
N VAL A 175 -6.98 8.82 -9.41
CA VAL A 175 -5.98 8.07 -10.19
C VAL A 175 -4.65 8.77 -10.08
N VAL A 176 -3.59 8.03 -9.75
CA VAL A 176 -2.22 8.56 -9.66
C VAL A 176 -1.60 8.59 -11.06
N TRP A 177 -1.14 9.78 -11.48
CA TRP A 177 -0.18 9.92 -12.56
C TRP A 177 1.16 10.42 -11.97
N PRO A 178 2.18 9.55 -11.85
CA PRO A 178 3.50 9.95 -11.39
C PRO A 178 4.11 11.09 -12.22
N ALA A 179 4.90 11.93 -11.55
CA ALA A 179 5.48 13.17 -12.06
C ALA A 179 4.50 14.31 -12.42
N TRP A 180 3.17 14.16 -12.22
CA TRP A 180 2.21 15.26 -12.46
C TRP A 180 1.21 15.47 -11.32
N ARG A 181 0.08 14.75 -11.29
CA ARG A 181 -1.03 15.03 -10.37
C ARG A 181 -1.89 13.78 -10.09
N ILE A 182 -2.69 13.86 -9.03
CA ILE A 182 -3.90 13.04 -8.91
C ILE A 182 -4.92 13.52 -9.94
N ILE A 183 -5.35 12.63 -10.83
CA ILE A 183 -6.43 12.88 -11.78
C ILE A 183 -7.73 12.37 -11.14
N VAL A 184 -8.76 13.21 -11.11
CA VAL A 184 -10.05 12.86 -10.50
C VAL A 184 -11.09 12.70 -11.60
N PHE A 185 -11.83 11.60 -11.57
CA PHE A 185 -12.86 11.25 -12.54
C PHE A 185 -14.22 11.11 -11.88
N GLU A 186 -15.24 11.67 -12.53
CA GLU A 186 -16.63 11.43 -12.19
C GLU A 186 -17.10 10.05 -12.68
N SER A 187 -18.33 9.67 -12.31
CA SER A 187 -18.94 8.40 -12.69
C SER A 187 -19.31 8.28 -14.18
N ASN A 188 -19.00 9.29 -15.00
CA ASN A 188 -19.13 9.29 -16.45
C ASN A 188 -17.76 9.18 -17.18
N PHE A 189 -16.66 8.93 -16.44
CA PHE A 189 -15.26 8.97 -16.91
C PHE A 189 -14.76 10.31 -17.47
N ARG A 190 -15.48 11.41 -17.23
CA ARG A 190 -14.93 12.75 -17.45
C ARG A 190 -14.03 13.10 -16.27
N ARG A 191 -12.89 13.74 -16.58
CA ARG A 191 -12.03 14.35 -15.57
C ARG A 191 -12.80 15.52 -14.95
N THR A 192 -12.88 15.59 -13.63
CA THR A 192 -13.38 16.78 -12.94
C THR A 192 -12.24 17.77 -12.72
N THR A 193 -12.53 19.05 -12.88
CA THR A 193 -11.64 20.11 -12.40
C THR A 193 -11.65 20.10 -10.88
N MET A 194 -10.47 20.12 -10.27
CA MET A 194 -10.30 20.28 -8.82
C MET A 194 -9.95 21.75 -8.52
N PRO A 195 -10.16 22.23 -7.27
CA PRO A 195 -9.70 23.56 -6.87
C PRO A 195 -8.21 23.77 -7.12
N GLU A 196 -7.79 25.01 -7.30
CA GLU A 196 -6.37 25.36 -7.38
C GLU A 196 -5.64 24.91 -6.09
N GLY A 197 -4.42 24.38 -6.25
CA GLY A 197 -3.67 23.78 -5.14
C GLY A 197 -4.19 22.42 -4.64
N ALA A 198 -5.23 21.83 -5.24
CA ALA A 198 -5.69 20.48 -4.88
C ALA A 198 -4.58 19.43 -5.07
N PHE A 199 -4.38 18.60 -4.05
CA PHE A 199 -3.33 17.56 -3.98
C PHE A 199 -1.89 18.09 -4.10
N TYR A 200 -1.69 19.40 -3.92
CA TYR A 200 -0.40 20.04 -4.07
C TYR A 200 0.43 19.99 -2.78
N ASP A 201 1.74 19.88 -2.94
CA ASP A 201 2.74 19.96 -1.88
C ASP A 201 4.07 20.48 -2.46
N ALA A 202 4.33 21.78 -2.28
CA ALA A 202 5.54 22.42 -2.79
C ALA A 202 6.84 21.82 -2.20
N GLY A 203 6.77 21.28 -0.97
CA GLY A 203 7.92 20.63 -0.34
C GLY A 203 8.20 19.24 -0.90
N ALA A 204 7.19 18.56 -1.43
CA ALA A 204 7.37 17.33 -2.19
C ALA A 204 8.02 17.62 -3.56
N GLU A 205 7.45 18.56 -4.31
CA GLU A 205 7.94 18.96 -5.64
C GLU A 205 9.39 19.48 -5.59
N GLY A 206 9.70 20.37 -4.63
CA GLY A 206 11.07 20.88 -4.43
C GLY A 206 12.09 19.82 -3.98
N ALA A 207 11.63 18.66 -3.50
CA ALA A 207 12.46 17.50 -3.17
C ALA A 207 12.51 16.45 -4.30
N ASN A 208 11.95 16.74 -5.48
CA ASN A 208 11.77 15.80 -6.60
C ASN A 208 10.96 14.54 -6.21
N LEU A 209 9.99 14.70 -5.30
CA LEU A 209 9.07 13.66 -4.85
C LEU A 209 7.71 13.81 -5.53
N PHE A 210 7.28 12.79 -6.24
CA PHE A 210 6.00 12.78 -6.96
C PHE A 210 5.09 11.65 -6.47
N SER A 211 3.78 11.85 -6.61
CA SER A 211 2.76 10.88 -6.19
C SER A 211 2.99 9.52 -6.84
N TYR A 212 3.11 8.48 -6.03
CA TYR A 212 3.47 7.12 -6.44
C TYR A 212 2.30 6.15 -6.29
N ASN A 213 1.57 6.16 -5.17
CA ASN A 213 0.33 5.41 -4.99
C ASN A 213 -0.69 6.16 -4.10
N ILE A 214 -1.95 5.72 -4.10
CA ILE A 214 -3.06 6.31 -3.34
C ILE A 214 -3.91 5.22 -2.67
N GLN A 215 -4.37 5.48 -1.44
CA GLN A 215 -5.35 4.64 -0.73
C GLN A 215 -6.43 5.52 -0.09
N ALA A 216 -7.69 5.11 -0.19
CA ALA A 216 -8.77 5.71 0.60
C ALA A 216 -8.86 5.02 1.98
N ILE A 217 -8.64 5.78 3.05
CA ILE A 217 -8.67 5.28 4.44
C ILE A 217 -9.52 6.24 5.28
N GLY A 218 -10.63 5.73 5.84
CA GLY A 218 -11.58 6.55 6.61
C GLY A 218 -12.18 7.71 5.79
N GLY A 219 -12.32 7.53 4.47
CA GLY A 219 -12.77 8.56 3.53
C GLY A 219 -11.68 9.57 3.12
N ASN A 220 -10.57 9.69 3.85
CA ASN A 220 -9.45 10.53 3.43
C ASN A 220 -8.54 9.81 2.45
N LEU A 221 -7.84 10.58 1.63
CA LEU A 221 -6.92 10.08 0.61
C LEU A 221 -5.49 10.15 1.15
N TYR A 222 -4.91 8.99 1.40
CA TYR A 222 -3.50 8.84 1.75
C TYR A 222 -2.74 8.65 0.44
N ILE A 223 -1.67 9.42 0.24
CA ILE A 223 -0.89 9.42 -1.00
C ILE A 223 0.57 9.24 -0.62
N THR A 224 1.19 8.18 -1.16
CA THR A 224 2.65 8.02 -1.10
C THR A 224 3.31 8.80 -2.23
N TYR A 225 4.53 9.25 -2.00
CA TYR A 225 5.36 9.89 -3.02
C TYR A 225 6.75 9.28 -2.98
N ALA A 226 7.41 9.18 -4.13
CA ALA A 226 8.77 8.67 -4.29
C ALA A 226 9.59 9.58 -5.20
N ASN A 227 10.92 9.41 -5.21
CA ASN A 227 11.78 9.96 -6.25
C ASN A 227 11.50 9.19 -7.55
N HIS A 228 11.53 9.85 -8.71
CA HIS A 228 11.38 9.17 -10.00
C HIS A 228 12.55 9.48 -10.95
N ASP A 229 12.86 8.53 -11.84
CA ASP A 229 13.79 8.74 -12.95
C ASP A 229 13.14 9.54 -14.09
N SER A 230 13.92 9.87 -15.13
CA SER A 230 13.41 10.57 -16.32
C SER A 230 12.33 9.78 -17.08
N GLY A 231 12.31 8.45 -16.92
CA GLY A 231 11.25 7.55 -17.39
C GLY A 231 10.03 7.46 -16.47
N ARG A 232 9.97 8.26 -15.39
CA ARG A 232 8.93 8.29 -14.36
C ARG A 232 8.79 7.00 -13.54
N ARG A 233 9.78 6.11 -13.54
CA ARG A 233 9.84 4.95 -12.65
C ARG A 233 10.38 5.38 -11.29
N ALA A 234 9.83 4.84 -10.21
CA ALA A 234 10.30 5.21 -8.87
C ALA A 234 11.73 4.71 -8.63
N ILE A 235 12.50 5.49 -7.86
CA ILE A 235 13.87 5.19 -7.48
C ILE A 235 13.91 4.83 -5.99
N PRO A 236 14.14 3.55 -5.63
CA PRO A 236 14.52 3.14 -4.29
C PRO A 236 15.71 3.93 -3.73
N GLY A 237 15.63 4.28 -2.45
CA GLY A 237 16.70 4.91 -1.68
C GLY A 237 16.32 4.99 -0.20
N ALA A 238 17.29 4.81 0.70
CA ALA A 238 17.03 4.96 2.13
C ALA A 238 16.63 6.42 2.44
N GLY A 239 15.47 6.61 3.05
CA GLY A 239 14.89 7.95 3.27
C GLY A 239 14.27 8.57 2.01
N SER A 240 14.05 7.81 0.93
CA SER A 240 13.33 8.32 -0.25
C SER A 240 11.81 8.17 -0.08
N GLY A 241 11.11 9.30 -0.13
CA GLY A 241 9.65 9.35 -0.15
C GLY A 241 9.00 10.14 0.98
N LEU A 242 7.68 10.26 0.88
CA LEU A 242 6.82 10.82 1.93
C LEU A 242 5.41 10.23 1.85
N VAL A 243 4.62 10.43 2.89
CA VAL A 243 3.20 10.09 2.93
C VAL A 243 2.38 11.29 3.38
N ASN A 244 1.46 11.75 2.53
CA ASN A 244 0.54 12.85 2.81
C ASN A 244 -0.90 12.36 2.93
N VAL A 245 -1.73 13.13 3.64
CA VAL A 245 -3.17 12.90 3.76
C VAL A 245 -3.93 14.11 3.27
N PHE A 246 -4.86 13.89 2.35
CA PHE A 246 -5.74 14.90 1.78
C PHE A 246 -7.21 14.53 2.01
N THR A 247 -8.06 15.56 2.06
CA THR A 247 -9.50 15.39 1.87
C THR A 247 -9.82 14.97 0.43
N PRO A 248 -10.98 14.35 0.17
CA PRO A 248 -11.45 14.06 -1.20
C PRO A 248 -11.61 15.30 -2.10
N SER A 249 -11.77 16.50 -1.54
CA SER A 249 -11.78 17.76 -2.31
C SER A 249 -10.37 18.30 -2.62
N GLY A 250 -9.30 17.57 -2.30
CA GLY A 250 -7.92 17.94 -2.58
C GLY A 250 -7.24 18.86 -1.56
N ARG A 251 -7.94 19.27 -0.49
CA ARG A 251 -7.33 20.06 0.60
C ARG A 251 -6.41 19.18 1.44
N PHE A 252 -5.17 19.62 1.63
CA PHE A 252 -4.18 18.99 2.51
C PHE A 252 -4.69 18.95 3.97
N ILE A 253 -4.48 17.81 4.64
CA ILE A 253 -4.82 17.62 6.06
C ILE A 253 -3.54 17.61 6.88
N ARG A 254 -2.61 16.71 6.56
CA ARG A 254 -1.32 16.56 7.24
C ARG A 254 -0.36 15.73 6.40
N ARG A 255 0.92 15.82 6.73
CA ARG A 255 1.97 14.87 6.33
C ARG A 255 2.17 13.89 7.48
N ILE A 256 2.22 12.59 7.18
CA ILE A 256 2.54 11.54 8.18
C ILE A 256 4.05 11.48 8.39
N VAL A 257 4.84 11.48 7.31
CA VAL A 257 6.29 11.28 7.35
C VAL A 257 6.93 11.78 6.04
N THR A 258 8.16 12.28 6.12
CA THR A 258 9.10 12.43 4.99
C THR A 258 10.39 11.72 5.34
N GLY A 259 10.93 10.94 4.41
CA GLY A 259 12.15 10.16 4.58
C GLY A 259 12.10 9.22 5.79
N GLY A 260 13.14 9.24 6.61
CA GLY A 260 13.27 8.31 7.74
C GLY A 260 13.32 6.86 7.24
N PRO A 261 12.40 5.97 7.65
CA PRO A 261 12.39 4.57 7.23
C PRO A 261 11.76 4.34 5.83
N LEU A 262 11.26 5.39 5.16
CA LEU A 262 10.68 5.26 3.83
C LEU A 262 11.73 4.96 2.76
N ASN A 263 11.37 4.11 1.81
CA ASN A 263 12.19 3.74 0.66
C ASN A 263 11.27 3.37 -0.50
N ALA A 264 10.94 4.35 -1.35
CA ALA A 264 9.92 4.25 -2.39
C ALA A 264 8.58 3.63 -1.87
N PRO A 265 7.85 4.32 -0.98
CA PRO A 265 6.66 3.76 -0.34
C PRO A 265 5.48 3.57 -1.33
N TRP A 266 4.83 2.41 -1.31
CA TRP A 266 3.70 2.06 -2.19
C TRP A 266 2.46 1.65 -1.41
N GLY A 267 2.53 0.53 -0.69
CA GLY A 267 1.38 -0.06 0.00
C GLY A 267 1.01 0.72 1.24
N MET A 268 -0.29 0.95 1.46
CA MET A 268 -0.79 1.62 2.66
C MET A 268 -2.03 0.90 3.19
N ALA A 269 -2.01 0.50 4.46
CA ALA A 269 -3.15 -0.13 5.13
C ALA A 269 -3.28 0.40 6.55
N LEU A 270 -4.51 0.70 7.00
CA LEU A 270 -4.78 0.97 8.41
C LEU A 270 -5.06 -0.36 9.11
N ALA A 271 -4.29 -0.68 10.13
CA ALA A 271 -4.44 -1.90 10.91
C ALA A 271 -5.77 -1.89 11.70
N PRO A 272 -6.51 -3.01 11.74
CA PRO A 272 -7.72 -3.14 12.53
C PRO A 272 -7.43 -3.11 14.04
N ALA A 273 -8.49 -3.12 14.85
CA ALA A 273 -8.39 -3.07 16.31
C ALA A 273 -7.76 -4.34 16.95
N GLU A 274 -7.63 -5.44 16.21
CA GLU A 274 -7.07 -6.72 16.70
C GLU A 274 -5.77 -7.13 15.97
N PHE A 275 -4.97 -6.15 15.53
CA PHE A 275 -3.65 -6.39 14.91
C PHE A 275 -2.49 -6.27 15.93
N GLY A 276 -2.69 -6.85 17.12
CA GLY A 276 -1.68 -6.91 18.18
C GLY A 276 -1.20 -5.52 18.64
N ILE A 277 0.12 -5.37 18.86
CA ILE A 277 0.73 -4.11 19.33
C ILE A 277 0.67 -2.96 18.30
N HIS A 278 0.30 -3.26 17.05
CA HIS A 278 0.17 -2.28 15.98
C HIS A 278 -1.28 -2.05 15.55
N SER A 279 -2.25 -2.43 16.40
CA SER A 279 -3.66 -2.15 16.18
C SER A 279 -3.92 -0.65 15.99
N ASN A 280 -4.80 -0.29 15.05
CA ASN A 280 -5.11 1.09 14.66
C ASN A 280 -3.90 1.93 14.16
N ARG A 281 -2.79 1.31 13.76
CA ARG A 281 -1.63 1.98 13.15
C ARG A 281 -1.71 2.00 11.63
N LEU A 282 -1.12 3.03 11.01
CA LEU A 282 -0.89 3.04 9.58
C LEU A 282 0.34 2.19 9.26
N LEU A 283 0.17 1.22 8.37
CA LEU A 283 1.23 0.40 7.81
C LEU A 283 1.60 0.95 6.45
N VAL A 284 2.90 1.16 6.20
CA VAL A 284 3.45 1.66 4.93
C VAL A 284 4.49 0.68 4.41
N GLY A 285 4.22 0.05 3.27
CA GLY A 285 5.13 -0.87 2.58
C GLY A 285 6.05 -0.13 1.62
N ASN A 286 7.34 -0.41 1.71
CA ASN A 286 8.39 0.08 0.81
C ASN A 286 8.61 -0.90 -0.35
N THR A 287 8.57 -0.44 -1.60
CA THR A 287 9.03 -1.28 -2.74
C THR A 287 10.54 -1.46 -2.73
N GLY A 288 11.28 -0.48 -2.20
CA GLY A 288 12.73 -0.42 -2.34
C GLY A 288 13.56 -1.24 -1.34
N ASP A 289 13.02 -1.57 -0.16
CA ASP A 289 13.66 -2.49 0.81
C ASP A 289 12.72 -3.59 1.34
N GLY A 290 11.50 -3.67 0.81
CA GLY A 290 10.53 -4.69 1.17
C GLY A 290 9.96 -4.60 2.59
N ARG A 291 10.29 -3.56 3.36
CA ARG A 291 9.85 -3.42 4.75
C ARG A 291 8.45 -2.83 4.86
N ILE A 292 7.75 -3.21 5.93
CA ILE A 292 6.45 -2.65 6.32
C ILE A 292 6.66 -1.83 7.60
N ASN A 293 6.67 -0.51 7.46
CA ASN A 293 6.89 0.44 8.54
C ASN A 293 5.57 0.86 9.20
N VAL A 294 5.59 1.06 10.51
CA VAL A 294 4.40 1.32 11.33
C VAL A 294 4.41 2.75 11.83
N PHE A 295 3.31 3.48 11.62
CA PHE A 295 3.15 4.87 12.04
C PHE A 295 1.86 5.07 12.85
N ASP A 296 1.88 5.98 13.81
CA ASP A 296 0.64 6.56 14.33
C ASP A 296 -0.01 7.38 13.21
N PRO A 297 -1.28 7.09 12.84
CA PRO A 297 -1.91 7.74 11.70
C PRO A 297 -2.19 9.23 11.93
N THR A 298 -2.19 9.72 13.17
CA THR A 298 -2.53 11.10 13.52
C THR A 298 -1.28 11.95 13.67
N THR A 299 -0.29 11.47 14.44
CA THR A 299 0.91 12.23 14.79
C THR A 299 2.08 11.99 13.83
N GLY A 300 2.06 10.90 13.06
CA GLY A 300 3.20 10.50 12.23
C GLY A 300 4.33 9.82 13.00
N GLN A 301 4.17 9.56 14.30
CA GLN A 301 5.19 8.88 15.10
C GLN A 301 5.49 7.48 14.53
N HIS A 302 6.75 7.21 14.21
CA HIS A 302 7.21 5.90 13.79
C HIS A 302 7.31 4.93 14.98
N HIS A 303 6.76 3.72 14.81
CA HIS A 303 6.71 2.66 15.81
C HIS A 303 7.60 1.44 15.46
N GLY A 304 8.50 1.59 14.47
CA GLY A 304 9.32 0.50 13.94
C GLY A 304 8.66 -0.20 12.74
N ALA A 305 9.31 -1.26 12.24
CA ALA A 305 8.75 -2.14 11.23
C ALA A 305 7.98 -3.31 11.85
N LEU A 306 7.11 -3.98 11.07
CA LEU A 306 6.52 -5.26 11.47
C LEU A 306 7.65 -6.30 11.68
N LEU A 307 7.58 -7.05 12.78
CA LEU A 307 8.61 -7.99 13.19
C LEU A 307 8.14 -9.45 13.10
N ASP A 308 9.02 -10.33 12.61
CA ASP A 308 8.80 -11.78 12.52
C ASP A 308 8.82 -12.47 13.91
N SER A 309 8.58 -13.79 13.95
CA SER A 309 8.64 -14.58 15.19
C SER A 309 9.97 -14.49 15.96
N ALA A 310 11.08 -14.22 15.27
CA ALA A 310 12.41 -14.06 15.86
C ALA A 310 12.72 -12.61 16.27
N GLY A 311 11.87 -11.64 15.91
CA GLY A 311 12.06 -10.22 16.17
C GLY A 311 12.80 -9.45 15.08
N ASN A 312 13.05 -10.05 13.91
CA ASN A 312 13.65 -9.36 12.78
C ASN A 312 12.58 -8.57 12.01
N PRO A 313 12.92 -7.44 11.36
CA PRO A 313 12.03 -6.78 10.41
C PRO A 313 11.60 -7.72 9.30
N ILE A 314 10.29 -7.79 9.04
CA ILE A 314 9.76 -8.47 7.85
C ILE A 314 10.25 -7.72 6.61
N VAL A 315 10.82 -8.47 5.67
CA VAL A 315 11.31 -8.01 4.37
C VAL A 315 10.69 -8.90 3.30
N ILE A 316 10.00 -8.28 2.34
CA ILE A 316 9.38 -8.93 1.19
C ILE A 316 9.96 -8.28 -0.07
N ASP A 317 10.81 -9.01 -0.81
CA ASP A 317 11.41 -8.51 -2.05
C ASP A 317 10.34 -8.06 -3.05
N GLY A 318 10.49 -6.86 -3.61
CA GLY A 318 9.52 -6.26 -4.54
C GLY A 318 8.12 -6.01 -3.97
N LEU A 319 7.96 -5.74 -2.67
CA LEU A 319 6.66 -5.47 -2.03
C LEU A 319 5.90 -4.28 -2.66
N HIS A 320 4.67 -4.51 -3.14
CA HIS A 320 3.77 -3.45 -3.66
C HIS A 320 2.58 -3.18 -2.73
N SER A 321 1.44 -3.85 -2.95
CA SER A 321 0.19 -3.53 -2.27
C SER A 321 0.07 -4.17 -0.89
N LEU A 322 -0.68 -3.52 -0.01
CA LEU A 322 -1.01 -3.96 1.34
C LEU A 322 -2.51 -3.74 1.57
N GLN A 323 -3.26 -4.77 1.94
CA GLN A 323 -4.68 -4.62 2.29
C GLN A 323 -5.14 -5.71 3.27
N PHE A 324 -5.95 -5.33 4.26
CA PHE A 324 -6.60 -6.28 5.18
C PHE A 324 -7.75 -7.03 4.52
N GLY A 325 -7.99 -8.27 4.97
CA GLY A 325 -9.11 -9.08 4.50
C GLY A 325 -10.49 -8.45 4.74
N ASN A 326 -11.50 -8.97 4.05
CA ASN A 326 -12.89 -8.49 4.08
C ASN A 326 -13.82 -9.33 4.98
N GLY A 327 -13.32 -10.41 5.60
CA GLY A 327 -14.09 -11.37 6.39
C GLY A 327 -14.80 -12.46 5.57
N VAL A 328 -14.63 -12.49 4.25
CA VAL A 328 -15.30 -13.41 3.31
C VAL A 328 -14.28 -14.38 2.69
N ALA A 329 -14.71 -15.56 2.24
CA ALA A 329 -13.85 -16.51 1.50
C ALA A 329 -12.48 -16.80 2.18
N ASN A 330 -12.50 -17.07 3.49
CA ASN A 330 -11.30 -17.30 4.32
C ASN A 330 -10.37 -16.07 4.52
N GLN A 331 -10.78 -14.88 4.09
CA GLN A 331 -9.97 -13.65 4.15
C GLN A 331 -10.23 -12.87 5.45
N SER A 332 -9.66 -13.34 6.56
CA SER A 332 -9.82 -12.72 7.89
C SER A 332 -9.55 -11.21 7.86
N VAL A 333 -10.42 -10.43 8.52
CA VAL A 333 -10.27 -8.96 8.65
C VAL A 333 -9.00 -8.55 9.40
N ASN A 334 -8.43 -9.46 10.19
CA ASN A 334 -7.19 -9.24 10.95
C ASN A 334 -5.93 -9.77 10.23
N THR A 335 -6.07 -10.36 9.05
CA THR A 335 -4.96 -10.81 8.22
C THR A 335 -4.61 -9.74 7.19
N LEU A 336 -3.34 -9.36 7.13
CA LEU A 336 -2.82 -8.42 6.15
C LEU A 336 -2.35 -9.17 4.91
N TYR A 337 -2.99 -8.93 3.77
CA TYR A 337 -2.58 -9.48 2.48
C TYR A 337 -1.65 -8.53 1.74
N PHE A 338 -0.73 -9.10 0.96
CA PHE A 338 0.23 -8.34 0.18
C PHE A 338 0.44 -8.92 -1.21
N THR A 339 0.88 -8.06 -2.13
CA THR A 339 1.43 -8.46 -3.43
C THR A 339 2.89 -8.02 -3.52
N ALA A 340 3.69 -8.76 -4.27
CA ALA A 340 5.07 -8.41 -4.54
C ALA A 340 5.54 -8.92 -5.90
N GLY A 341 6.44 -8.18 -6.54
CA GLY A 341 7.18 -8.56 -7.76
C GLY A 341 8.67 -8.82 -7.49
N PRO A 342 9.05 -9.96 -6.88
CA PRO A 342 10.44 -10.26 -6.56
C PRO A 342 11.34 -10.36 -7.80
N SER A 343 12.66 -10.33 -7.58
CA SER A 343 13.66 -10.39 -8.65
C SER A 343 13.45 -9.28 -9.70
N ASN A 344 13.26 -8.05 -9.23
CA ASN A 344 13.00 -6.86 -10.05
C ASN A 344 11.78 -7.01 -11.00
N GLY A 345 10.65 -7.49 -10.48
CA GLY A 345 9.42 -7.68 -11.25
C GLY A 345 9.46 -8.79 -12.30
N THR A 346 10.47 -9.66 -12.29
CA THR A 346 10.50 -10.83 -13.20
C THR A 346 9.69 -12.01 -12.67
N ARG A 347 9.33 -11.98 -11.38
CA ARG A 347 8.60 -13.02 -10.63
C ARG A 347 7.39 -12.43 -9.93
N GLY A 348 6.56 -13.25 -9.30
CA GLY A 348 5.42 -12.74 -8.56
C GLY A 348 5.02 -13.57 -7.37
N LEU A 349 4.49 -12.86 -6.37
CA LEU A 349 4.11 -13.41 -5.07
C LEU A 349 2.85 -12.70 -4.57
N TYR A 350 1.86 -13.49 -4.16
CA TYR A 350 0.72 -13.06 -3.36
C TYR A 350 0.78 -13.82 -2.03
N GLY A 351 0.67 -13.10 -0.93
CA GLY A 351 0.86 -13.67 0.39
C GLY A 351 0.06 -12.96 1.47
N ARG A 352 0.24 -13.45 2.69
CA ARG A 352 -0.43 -12.89 3.87
C ARG A 352 0.47 -12.86 5.09
N ILE A 353 0.14 -11.96 6.00
CA ILE A 353 0.84 -11.72 7.25
C ILE A 353 -0.20 -11.84 8.37
N ASP A 354 -0.03 -12.86 9.20
CA ASP A 354 -0.92 -13.17 10.33
C ASP A 354 -0.27 -12.77 11.64
N LEU A 355 -1.06 -12.29 12.60
CA LEU A 355 -0.65 -12.11 13.99
C LEU A 355 -0.43 -13.49 14.64
N ILE A 356 0.76 -13.71 15.20
CA ILE A 356 1.07 -14.83 16.10
C ILE A 356 0.65 -14.42 17.51
N ARG A 357 -0.13 -15.28 18.17
CA ARG A 357 -0.55 -15.15 19.57
C ARG A 357 0.27 -16.07 20.47
#